data_AF-A0A8R1I6G7-F1
#
_entry.id   AF-A0A8R1I6G7-F1
#
_cell.length_a   1.000
_cell.length_b   1.000
_cell.length_c   1.000
_cell.angle_alpha   90.00
_cell.angle_beta   90.00
_cell.angle_gamma   90.00
#
_symmetry.space_group_name_H-M   'P 1'
#
loop_
_entity.id
_entity.type
_entity.pdbx_description
1 polymer ?
#
loop_
_entity_poly.entity_id
_entity_poly.type
_entity_poly.pdbx_seq_one_letter_code
_entity_poly.pdbx_strand_id
1 'polypeptide(L)' 'MGGASLSPNIDSNNFPFLSYRIALNSDNADFGGHSRVDNATRFHTSDDGFAGRRCRLQVYIPCRTALVLEKEE' A
#
# COMPACT_ATOMS: atom_id res chain seq x y z
N MET A 1 17.09 36.76 1.16
CA MET A 1 15.75 36.50 0.57
C MET A 1 15.79 35.15 -0.13
N GLY A 2 15.87 34.05 0.63
CA GLY A 2 15.76 32.70 0.09
C GLY A 2 14.53 32.09 0.75
N GLY A 3 13.40 32.15 0.05
CA GLY A 3 12.14 31.60 0.56
C GLY A 3 12.32 30.10 0.77
N ALA A 4 12.27 29.67 2.03
CA ALA A 4 12.02 28.28 2.35
C ALA A 4 10.69 27.90 1.70
N SER A 5 10.73 27.06 0.66
CA SER A 5 9.54 26.38 0.16
C SER A 5 9.00 25.59 1.34
N LEU A 6 7.89 26.07 1.92
CA LEU A 6 7.14 25.34 2.90
C LEU A 6 6.83 23.99 2.28
N SER A 7 7.50 22.93 2.73
CA SER A 7 7.01 21.58 2.55
C SER A 7 5.54 21.61 2.97
N PRO A 8 4.60 21.16 2.12
CA PRO A 8 3.20 21.16 2.51
C PRO A 8 3.12 20.43 3.85
N ASN A 9 2.43 21.05 4.80
CA ASN A 9 2.31 20.61 6.16
C ASN A 9 1.76 19.16 6.14
N ILE A 10 2.63 18.16 6.27
CA ILE A 10 2.25 16.76 6.43
C ILE A 10 1.85 16.65 7.90
N ASP A 11 0.64 17.09 8.19
CA ASP A 11 -0.05 16.63 9.38
C ASP A 11 -0.19 15.12 9.25
N SER A 12 0.43 14.38 10.17
CA SER A 12 0.36 12.91 10.26
C SER A 12 -1.07 12.34 10.27
N ASN A 13 -2.06 13.21 10.42
CA ASN A 13 -3.48 12.90 10.55
C ASN A 13 -4.28 13.17 9.25
N ASN A 14 -3.65 13.64 8.17
CA ASN A 14 -4.32 13.97 6.91
C ASN A 14 -3.47 13.63 5.68
N PHE A 15 -2.93 12.40 5.64
CA PHE A 15 -2.52 11.84 4.35
C PHE A 15 -3.78 11.74 3.48
N PRO A 16 -3.84 12.36 2.28
CA PRO A 16 -4.94 12.08 1.36
C PRO A 16 -4.92 10.57 1.12
N PHE A 17 -5.98 9.91 1.59
CA PHE A 17 -6.01 8.51 2.00
C PHE A 17 -5.95 7.55 0.81
N LEU A 18 -4.85 7.52 0.06
CA LEU A 18 -4.64 6.47 -0.94
C LEU A 18 -4.42 5.14 -0.22
N SER A 19 -5.51 4.44 0.04
CA SER A 19 -5.51 3.05 0.47
C SER A 19 -5.64 2.12 -0.72
N TYR A 20 -5.13 0.91 -0.56
CA TYR A 20 -5.30 -0.20 -1.48
C TYR A 20 -5.93 -1.36 -0.73
N ARG A 21 -6.78 -2.11 -1.43
CA ARG A 21 -7.32 -3.39 -0.97
C ARG A 21 -6.84 -4.52 -1.88
N ILE A 22 -6.97 -5.75 -1.41
CA ILE A 22 -6.66 -6.93 -2.21
C ILE A 22 -7.80 -7.18 -3.20
N ALA A 23 -7.45 -7.18 -4.49
CA ALA A 23 -8.34 -7.58 -5.58
C ALA A 23 -8.24 -9.09 -5.86
N LEU A 24 -7.03 -9.65 -5.78
CA LEU A 24 -6.76 -11.08 -5.96
C LEU A 24 -5.65 -11.55 -5.01
N ASN A 25 -5.86 -12.71 -4.39
CA ASN A 25 -4.90 -13.37 -3.50
C ASN A 25 -4.75 -14.84 -3.90
N SER A 26 -3.61 -15.22 -4.46
CA SER A 26 -3.35 -16.61 -4.84
C SER A 26 -3.10 -17.54 -3.65
N ASP A 27 -2.87 -17.00 -2.45
CA ASP A 27 -2.68 -17.79 -1.22
C ASP A 27 -4.00 -18.15 -0.55
N ASN A 28 -5.15 -17.73 -1.09
CA ASN A 28 -6.46 -18.07 -0.54
C ASN A 28 -6.72 -19.60 -0.63
N ALA A 29 -7.41 -20.17 0.35
CA ALA A 29 -7.76 -21.59 0.40
C ALA A 29 -8.53 -22.05 -0.85
N ASP A 30 -9.36 -21.18 -1.43
CA ASP A 30 -10.11 -21.45 -2.67
C ASP A 30 -9.19 -21.78 -3.86
N PHE A 31 -7.93 -21.35 -3.82
CA PHE A 31 -6.91 -21.63 -4.84
C PHE A 31 -5.85 -22.64 -4.37
N GLY A 32 -6.09 -23.32 -3.24
CA GLY A 32 -5.15 -24.28 -2.65
C GLY A 32 -3.97 -23.64 -1.90
N GLY A 33 -4.06 -22.36 -1.55
CA GLY A 33 -3.05 -21.66 -0.76
C GLY A 33 -3.19 -21.87 0.75
N HIS A 34 -2.29 -21.24 1.51
CA HIS A 34 -2.21 -21.42 2.98
C HIS A 34 -3.03 -20.42 3.79
N SER A 35 -3.75 -19.50 3.15
CA SER A 35 -4.57 -18.45 3.77
C SER A 35 -3.80 -17.61 4.79
N ARG A 36 -2.54 -17.28 4.49
CA ARG A 36 -1.67 -16.49 5.39
C ARG A 36 -1.92 -14.99 5.29
N VAL A 37 -2.54 -14.55 4.20
CA VAL A 37 -2.84 -13.15 3.93
C VAL A 37 -4.33 -12.92 4.15
N ASP A 38 -4.67 -11.99 5.04
CA ASP A 38 -6.06 -11.56 5.27
C ASP A 38 -6.51 -10.57 4.19
N ASN A 39 -7.57 -10.94 3.46
CA ASN A 39 -8.15 -10.15 2.38
C ASN A 39 -8.84 -8.85 2.89
N ALA A 40 -9.16 -8.74 4.18
CA ALA A 40 -9.72 -7.53 4.76
C ALA A 40 -8.68 -6.41 4.98
N THR A 41 -7.39 -6.75 4.93
CA THR A 41 -6.28 -5.80 5.19
C THR A 41 -6.32 -4.58 4.25
N ARG A 42 -6.10 -3.40 4.81
CA ARG A 42 -5.92 -2.14 4.07
C ARG A 42 -4.47 -1.71 4.06
N PHE A 43 -3.99 -1.36 2.87
CA PHE A 43 -2.61 -0.94 2.65
C PHE A 43 -2.59 0.56 2.39
N HIS A 44 -2.02 1.33 3.33
CA HIS A 44 -1.87 2.77 3.17
C HIS A 44 -0.58 3.11 2.43
N THR A 45 -0.64 4.10 1.55
CA THR A 45 0.57 4.62 0.90
C THR A 45 1.27 5.67 1.76
N SER A 46 2.60 5.67 1.71
CA SER A 46 3.45 6.75 2.17
C SER A 46 4.03 7.51 0.97
N ASP A 47 4.29 8.79 1.14
CA ASP A 47 4.92 9.69 0.17
C ASP A 47 6.46 9.59 0.14
N ASP A 48 7.02 8.68 0.93
CA ASP A 48 8.44 8.34 0.90
C ASP A 48 8.75 7.47 -0.33
N GLY A 49 9.06 8.15 -1.45
CA GLY A 49 9.29 7.55 -2.75
C GLY A 49 10.26 6.35 -2.73
N PHE A 50 10.01 5.37 -3.59
CA PHE A 50 10.79 4.13 -3.66
C PHE A 50 10.81 3.58 -5.08
N ALA A 51 11.96 3.01 -5.48
CA ALA A 51 12.15 2.38 -6.80
C ALA A 51 11.68 3.26 -7.99
N GLY A 52 11.94 4.57 -7.93
CA GLY A 52 11.57 5.53 -8.97
C GLY A 52 10.09 5.95 -8.98
N ARG A 53 9.30 5.61 -7.95
CA ARG A 53 7.90 6.00 -7.79
C ARG A 53 7.75 7.00 -6.65
N ARG A 54 6.77 7.91 -6.76
CA ARG A 54 6.49 8.96 -5.75
C ARG A 54 5.98 8.41 -4.42
N CYS A 55 5.18 7.36 -4.47
CA CYS A 55 4.58 6.74 -3.30
C CYS A 55 5.01 5.29 -3.19
N ARG A 56 5.05 4.77 -1.97
CA ARG A 56 5.24 3.36 -1.68
C ARG A 56 4.19 2.87 -0.70
N LEU A 57 4.04 1.56 -0.61
CA LEU A 57 3.29 0.89 0.45
C LEU A 57 4.07 -0.34 0.91
N GLN A 58 3.74 -0.83 2.10
CA GLN A 58 4.32 -2.06 2.64
C GLN A 58 3.26 -3.17 2.60
N VAL A 59 3.69 -4.37 2.23
CA VAL A 59 2.82 -5.55 2.13
C VAL A 59 3.56 -6.77 2.65
N TYR A 60 2.82 -7.65 3.33
CA TYR A 60 3.30 -8.99 3.65
C TYR A 60 3.02 -9.92 2.45
N ILE A 61 4.06 -10.37 1.77
CA ILE A 61 3.95 -11.30 0.64
C ILE A 61 4.69 -12.62 0.93
N PRO A 62 3.96 -13.72 1.16
CA PRO A 62 4.59 -15.02 1.40
C PRO A 62 5.31 -15.58 0.17
N CYS A 63 6.24 -16.52 0.39
CA CYS A 63 6.94 -17.22 -0.69
C CYS A 63 5.96 -17.90 -1.66
N ARG A 64 6.21 -17.74 -2.96
CA ARG A 64 5.43 -18.32 -4.08
C ARG A 64 3.94 -17.90 -4.08
N THR A 65 3.65 -16.67 -3.68
CA THR A 65 2.30 -16.10 -3.75
C THR A 65 2.27 -14.89 -4.68
N ALA A 66 1.10 -14.59 -5.23
CA ALA A 66 0.83 -13.40 -6.01
C ALA A 66 -0.36 -12.64 -5.39
N LEU A 67 -0.18 -11.35 -5.18
CA LEU A 67 -1.21 -10.42 -4.72
C LEU A 67 -1.44 -9.35 -5.78
N VAL A 68 -2.71 -9.11 -6.11
CA VAL A 68 -3.11 -7.96 -6.93
C VAL A 68 -3.80 -6.96 -6.00
N LEU A 69 -3.29 -5.74 -5.99
CA LEU A 69 -3.83 -4.64 -5.20
C LEU A 69 -4.58 -3.68 -6.11
N GLU A 70 -5.78 -3.31 -5.70
CA GLU A 70 -6.53 -2.23 -6.33
C GLU A 70 -6.60 -1.04 -5.39
N LYS A 71 -6.60 0.16 -5.98
CA LYS A 71 -6.73 1.40 -5.24
C LYS A 71 -8.18 1.55 -4.77
N GLU A 72 -8.39 1.92 -3.52
CA GLU A 72 -9.69 2.37 -3.02
C GLU A 72 -9.86 3.88 -3.25
N GLU A 73 -11.08 4.30 -3.59
CA GLU A 73 -11.45 5.71 -3.78
C GLU A 73 -11.53 6.50 -2.48
#